data_AF-A0A2K8MGP4-F1
#
_entry.id   AF-A0A2K8MGP4-F1
#
_cell.length_a   1.000
_cell.length_b   1.000
_cell.length_c   1.000
_cell.angle_alpha   90.00
_cell.angle_beta   90.00
_cell.angle_gamma   90.00
#
_symmetry.space_group_name_H-M   'P 1'
#
loop_
_entity.id
_entity.type
_entity.pdbx_description
1 polymer ?
#
loop_
_entity_poly.entity_id
_entity_poly.type
_entity_poly.pdbx_seq_one_letter_code
_entity_poly.pdbx_strand_id
1 'polypeptide(L)' 'MAEIINLNKARKAKAQAEKPIRAQENRVRFGRTKSEKAADAAEKARIAKTLDDSKRD' A
#
# COMPACT_ATOMS: atom_id res chain seq x y z
N MET A 1 43.17 -10.06 6.19
CA MET A 1 42.40 -8.85 6.52
C MET A 1 40.93 -9.24 6.50
N ALA A 2 40.24 -9.12 7.64
CA ALA A 2 38.81 -9.44 7.69
C ALA A 2 38.00 -8.23 7.19
N GLU A 3 37.14 -8.44 6.20
CA GLU A 3 36.15 -7.43 5.80
C GLU A 3 35.10 -7.32 6.91
N ILE A 4 35.09 -6.18 7.61
CA ILE A 4 34.08 -5.88 8.63
C ILE A 4 32.82 -5.40 7.90
N ILE A 5 31.91 -6.34 7.61
CA ILE A 5 30.65 -6.03 6.93
C ILE A 5 29.61 -5.59 7.95
N ASN A 6 28.99 -4.42 7.72
CA ASN A 6 27.89 -3.95 8.55
C ASN A 6 26.59 -4.71 8.21
N LEU A 7 26.21 -5.65 9.07
CA LEU A 7 25.00 -6.47 8.92
C LEU A 7 23.70 -5.66 8.92
N ASN A 8 23.67 -4.49 9.55
CA ASN A 8 22.48 -3.62 9.54
C ASN A 8 22.25 -3.02 8.15
N LYS A 9 23.32 -2.60 7.46
CA LYS A 9 23.22 -2.14 6.07
C LYS A 9 22.76 -3.26 5.14
N ALA A 10 23.30 -4.47 5.31
CA ALA A 10 22.90 -5.64 4.53
C ALA A 10 21.41 -6.00 4.74
N ARG A 11 20.94 -6.04 5.99
CA ARG A 11 19.52 -6.27 6.30
C ARG A 11 18.61 -5.19 5.71
N LYS A 12 19.02 -3.92 5.80
CA LYS A 12 18.28 -2.80 5.22
C LYS A 12 18.18 -2.92 3.70
N ALA A 13 19.28 -3.27 3.02
CA ALA A 13 19.29 -3.50 1.58
C ALA A 13 18.33 -4.63 1.18
N LYS A 14 18.38 -5.77 1.90
CA LYS A 14 17.45 -6.89 1.70
C LYS A 14 16.00 -6.46 1.88
N ALA A 15 15.69 -5.75 2.96
CA ALA A 15 14.33 -5.25 3.23
C ALA A 15 13.84 -4.28 2.13
N GLN A 16 14.71 -3.45 1.56
CA GLN A 16 14.35 -2.57 0.45
C GLN A 16 14.09 -3.36 -0.84
N ALA A 17 14.86 -4.42 -1.11
CA ALA A 17 14.67 -5.29 -2.26
C ALA A 17 13.38 -6.14 -2.17
N GLU A 18 12.97 -6.53 -0.97
CA GLU A 18 11.74 -7.31 -0.77
C GLU A 18 10.45 -6.48 -0.94
N LYS A 19 10.49 -5.17 -0.69
CA LYS A 19 9.32 -4.27 -0.83
C LYS A 19 8.65 -4.31 -2.21
N PRO A 20 9.37 -4.14 -3.34
CA PRO A 20 8.75 -4.18 -4.67
C PRO A 20 8.19 -5.57 -5.00
N ILE A 21 8.85 -6.64 -4.56
CA ILE A 21 8.38 -8.03 -4.77
C ILE A 21 7.04 -8.24 -4.05
N ARG A 22 6.96 -7.89 -2.77
CA ARG A 22 5.71 -7.97 -2.01
C ARG A 22 4.62 -7.07 -2.61
N ALA A 23 4.98 -5.91 -3.14
CA ALA A 23 4.03 -5.04 -3.83
C ALA A 23 3.48 -5.67 -5.11
N GLN A 24 4.32 -6.34 -5.92
CA GLN A 24 3.89 -7.09 -7.10
C GLN A 24 3.01 -8.28 -6.70
N GLU A 25 3.44 -9.07 -5.71
CA GLU A 25 2.64 -10.19 -5.20
C GLU A 25 1.27 -9.73 -4.70
N ASN A 26 1.18 -8.60 -4.00
CA ASN A 26 -0.10 -8.04 -3.56
C ASN A 26 -0.97 -7.58 -4.73
N ARG A 27 -0.39 -7.04 -5.81
CA ARG A 27 -1.14 -6.72 -7.04
C ARG A 27 -1.71 -7.98 -7.68
N VAL A 28 -0.93 -9.05 -7.76
CA VAL A 28 -1.37 -10.34 -8.32
C VAL A 28 -2.43 -10.99 -7.43
N ARG A 29 -2.20 -11.08 -6.11
CA ARG A 29 -3.08 -11.77 -5.17
C ARG A 29 -4.40 -11.05 -4.94
N PHE A 30 -4.38 -9.73 -4.83
CA PHE A 30 -5.56 -8.95 -4.46
C PHE A 30 -6.18 -8.18 -5.62
N GLY A 31 -5.52 -8.16 -6.79
CA GLY A 31 -6.02 -7.52 -8.01
C GLY A 31 -6.17 -6.00 -7.95
N ARG A 32 -5.96 -5.37 -6.78
CA ARG A 32 -6.08 -3.93 -6.57
C ARG A 32 -4.88 -3.35 -5.85
N THR A 33 -4.37 -2.26 -6.41
CA THR A 33 -3.32 -1.42 -5.84
C THR A 33 -3.84 -0.62 -4.64
N LYS A 34 -2.92 -0.11 -3.82
CA LYS A 34 -3.27 0.79 -2.71
C LYS A 34 -3.95 2.07 -3.20
N SER A 35 -3.54 2.59 -4.36
CA SER A 35 -4.14 3.76 -5.00
C SER A 35 -5.58 3.51 -5.44
N GLU A 36 -5.87 2.35 -6.04
CA GLU A 36 -7.25 2.00 -6.43
C GLU A 36 -8.14 1.83 -5.20
N LYS A 37 -7.65 1.16 -4.15
CA LYS A 37 -8.40 1.04 -2.88
C LYS A 37 -8.69 2.41 -2.25
N ALA A 38 -7.74 3.34 -2.32
CA ALA A 38 -7.91 4.70 -1.80
C ALA A 38 -8.91 5.51 -2.64
N ALA A 39 -8.86 5.39 -3.97
CA ALA A 39 -9.82 6.02 -4.86
C ALA A 39 -11.24 5.47 -4.62
N ASP A 40 -11.41 4.15 -4.53
CA ASP A 40 -12.68 3.50 -4.21
C ASP A 40 -13.23 3.97 -2.85
N ALA A 41 -12.38 4.08 -1.84
CA ALA A 41 -12.78 4.54 -0.51
C ALA A 41 -13.21 6.01 -0.52
N ALA A 42 -12.47 6.87 -1.23
CA ALA A 42 -12.82 8.26 -1.41
C ALA A 42 -14.15 8.40 -2.17
N GLU A 43 -14.37 7.60 -3.21
CA GLU A 43 -15.63 7.60 -3.96
C GLU A 43 -16.82 7.20 -3.09
N LYS A 44 -16.68 6.11 -2.34
CA LYS A 44 -17.70 5.68 -1.38
C LYS A 44 -18.00 6.74 -0.33
N ALA A 45 -16.97 7.42 0.18
CA ALA A 45 -17.15 8.50 1.14
C ALA A 45 -17.89 9.69 0.53
N ARG A 46 -17.60 10.06 -0.72
CA ARG A 46 -18.33 11.10 -1.45
C ARG A 46 -19.80 10.73 -1.61
N ILE A 47 -20.09 9.52 -2.10
CA ILE A 47 -21.46 9.03 -2.30
C ILE A 47 -22.22 9.00 -0.97
N ALA A 48 -21.60 8.47 0.09
CA ALA A 48 -22.20 8.41 1.42
C ALA A 48 -22.53 9.82 1.94
N LYS A 49 -21.61 10.78 1.79
CA LYS A 49 -21.84 12.17 2.18
C LYS A 49 -22.98 12.81 1.37
N THR A 50 -23.00 12.62 0.05
CA THR A 50 -24.08 13.16 -0.79
C THR A 50 -25.44 12.57 -0.42
N LEU A 51 -25.50 11.27 -0.08
CA LEU A 51 -26.73 10.62 0.37
C LEU A 51 -27.19 11.16 1.73
N ASP A 52 -26.25 11.39 2.64
CA ASP A 52 -26.52 11.97 3.97
C ASP A 52 -27.03 13.41 3.85
N ASP A 53 -26.37 14.25 3.04
CA ASP A 53 -26.81 15.63 2.75
C ASP A 53 -28.18 15.67 2.05
N SER A 54 -28.53 14.62 1.29
CA SER A 54 -29.81 14.52 0.56
C SER A 54 -30.93 13.90 1.40
N LYS A 55 -30.62 13.32 2.56
CA LYS A 55 -31.65 12.80 3.47
C LYS A 55 -32.35 13.98 4.14
N ARG A 56 -33.63 14.12 3.83
CA ARG A 56 -34.56 14.98 4.56
C ARG A 56 -35.25 14.12 5.61
N ASP A 57 -34.87 14.32 6.87
CA ASP A 57 -35.71 14.00 8.02
C ASP A 57 -36.74 15.12 8.25
#